data_AF-A0A662I3V3-F1
#
_entry.id   AF-A0A662I3V3-F1
#
_cell.length_a   1.000
_cell.length_b   1.000
_cell.length_c   1.000
_cell.angle_alpha   90.00
_cell.angle_beta   90.00
_cell.angle_gamma   90.00
#
_symmetry.space_group_name_H-M   'P 1'
#
loop_
_entity.id
_entity.type
_entity.pdbx_description
1 polymer ?
#
loop_
_entity_poly.entity_id
_entity_poly.type
_entity_poly.pdbx_seq_one_letter_code
_entity_poly.pdbx_strand_id
1 'polypeptide(L)'
;MQKKGLALALILIIVIVPLTTQQKTVLSEMGTIIYDFFVNDQGDAQIKIEIDIPLQSGATWLYLPNNITWKMSIKQGIITDSKEVTTNYVFYNNYSFHFKGPLRIEISYYFTYASLIGQKTAFFMSPLVYFDEKMRGLIRVYLPAYISVIETYPKISSRKVEGKYLVLNYIPQVTPLRIMIHYAINETQLTEVNSEIKYSGKIIKVNIITHPRYISIANRIIKTYQKAYPILREIFHVDLDNITVRFKAPSLEEVSIMGYVPLKAKKLGDIYLNILWIRTKKGFFEQIALHELVHHFLWRAGVNPYSLLWFHEGCADYFSIHLCLYYFNLSGAIYRHEDLVKNAEEYLSTSKKIGFIQYWSVLKRPSNIFLYYALSYYIVLTLGNNYGNFTYYSKVFKVIVSKGEINTNEELVDALSEAAGEDLTNLFLEWGFRISKTKARYSIILKEYKVNRIFGSSNYNYASKFIECSKNAFYSGELIQSLYFMALAFIAAYPNSIIVAALIILVIYISVRMTENHEYEPQKLEETSGT
;
A
#
# COMPACT_ATOMS: atom_id res chain seq x y z
N MET A 1 -24.25 -28.05 65.45
CA MET A 1 -23.58 -27.50 66.66
C MET A 1 -22.29 -28.28 66.91
N GLN A 2 -21.15 -27.58 67.02
CA GLN A 2 -19.84 -27.98 67.61
C GLN A 2 -19.14 -29.25 67.07
N LYS A 3 -17.82 -29.31 66.84
CA LYS A 3 -16.71 -28.35 66.68
C LYS A 3 -15.55 -29.16 66.04
N LYS A 4 -14.85 -28.48 65.13
CA LYS A 4 -13.61 -28.76 64.37
C LYS A 4 -12.59 -29.76 64.97
N GLY A 5 -11.92 -30.49 64.07
CA GLY A 5 -10.59 -31.08 64.31
C GLY A 5 -9.99 -31.65 63.01
N LEU A 6 -8.99 -30.93 62.47
CA LEU A 6 -8.17 -31.28 61.30
C LEU A 6 -7.59 -32.71 61.35
N ALA A 7 -7.59 -33.43 60.22
CA ALA A 7 -6.51 -34.38 59.90
C ALA A 7 -6.42 -34.69 58.39
N LEU A 8 -5.29 -34.26 57.81
CA LEU A 8 -4.52 -34.89 56.74
C LEU A 8 -5.21 -35.38 55.45
N ALA A 9 -5.12 -34.55 54.40
CA ALA A 9 -4.77 -35.00 53.05
C ALA A 9 -4.15 -33.83 52.28
N LEU A 10 -2.92 -33.44 52.64
CA LEU A 10 -2.14 -32.49 51.86
C LEU A 10 -1.09 -33.28 51.09
N ILE A 11 -1.45 -33.55 49.84
CA ILE A 11 -0.59 -34.17 48.82
C ILE A 11 0.66 -33.30 48.68
N LEU A 12 1.80 -33.93 48.92
CA LEU A 12 3.14 -33.42 48.75
C LEU A 12 3.39 -33.21 47.23
N ILE A 13 2.91 -32.10 46.67
CA ILE A 13 3.40 -31.62 45.38
C ILE A 13 4.74 -30.96 45.67
N ILE A 14 5.81 -31.74 45.45
CA ILE A 14 7.15 -31.22 45.25
C ILE A 14 7.07 -30.36 43.99
N VAL A 15 6.82 -29.06 44.17
CA VAL A 15 7.08 -28.07 43.12
C VAL A 15 8.59 -28.01 42.98
N ILE A 16 9.12 -28.76 42.02
CA ILE A 16 10.41 -28.48 41.42
C ILE A 16 10.23 -27.12 40.73
N VAL A 17 10.48 -26.05 41.48
CA VAL A 17 10.74 -24.74 40.89
C VAL A 17 12.08 -24.92 40.18
N PRO A 18 12.15 -24.85 38.84
CA PRO A 18 13.45 -24.60 38.24
C PRO A 18 13.84 -23.21 38.75
N LEU A 19 14.81 -23.15 39.67
CA LEU A 19 15.62 -21.96 39.84
C LEU A 19 16.39 -21.76 38.53
N THR A 20 15.70 -21.28 37.49
CA THR A 20 16.33 -20.51 36.43
C THR A 20 16.73 -19.19 37.07
N THR A 21 17.90 -19.20 37.71
CA THR A 21 18.71 -18.01 37.80
C THR A 21 18.94 -17.54 36.37
N GLN A 22 18.08 -16.66 35.87
CA GLN A 22 18.47 -15.74 34.82
C GLN A 22 19.64 -14.95 35.41
N GLN A 23 20.85 -15.45 35.19
CA GLN A 23 22.02 -14.58 35.14
C GLN A 23 21.70 -13.57 34.06
N LYS A 24 21.23 -12.40 34.49
CA LYS A 24 21.30 -11.19 33.71
C LYS A 24 22.78 -11.00 33.47
N THR A 25 23.29 -11.48 32.34
CA THR A 25 24.66 -11.21 31.90
C THR A 25 24.73 -9.69 31.80
N VAL A 26 25.29 -9.07 32.84
CA VAL A 26 25.64 -7.66 32.78
C VAL A 26 26.73 -7.61 31.73
N LEU A 27 26.35 -7.26 30.50
CA LEU A 27 27.31 -6.92 29.46
C LEU A 27 28.19 -5.82 30.05
N SER A 28 29.43 -6.17 30.39
CA SER A 28 30.43 -5.20 30.81
C SER A 28 30.52 -4.15 29.71
N GLU A 29 30.18 -2.90 30.02
CA GLU A 29 30.26 -1.80 29.06
C GLU A 29 31.68 -1.74 28.48
N MET A 30 31.79 -1.90 27.16
CA MET A 30 33.08 -1.91 26.45
C MET A 30 33.64 -0.50 26.30
N GLY A 31 32.77 0.50 26.18
CA GLY A 31 33.13 1.87 25.87
C GLY A 31 31.90 2.70 25.52
N THR A 32 32.12 3.89 24.96
CA THR A 32 31.06 4.82 24.55
C THR A 32 31.11 5.11 23.06
N ILE A 33 29.94 5.29 22.46
CA ILE A 33 29.79 5.78 21.08
C ILE A 33 28.82 6.96 21.06
N ILE A 34 29.25 8.06 20.44
CA ILE A 34 28.47 9.29 20.36
C ILE A 34 28.21 9.63 18.90
N TYR A 35 26.95 9.81 18.53
CA TYR A 35 26.53 10.27 17.21
C TYR A 35 26.07 11.73 17.30
N ASP A 36 26.73 12.61 16.56
CA ASP A 36 26.32 14.00 16.40
C ASP A 36 25.81 14.26 15.00
N PHE A 37 24.58 14.78 14.93
CA PHE A 37 23.94 15.22 13.70
C PHE A 37 23.84 16.75 13.71
N PHE A 38 24.77 17.42 13.04
CA PHE A 38 24.78 18.88 12.90
C PHE A 38 23.98 19.31 11.68
N VAL A 39 22.71 19.66 11.88
CA VAL A 39 21.80 20.05 10.80
C VAL A 39 21.94 21.56 10.53
N ASN A 40 22.15 21.93 9.27
CA ASN A 40 22.22 23.33 8.85
C ASN A 40 20.82 23.88 8.46
N ASP A 41 20.74 25.17 8.15
CA ASP A 41 19.49 25.84 7.77
C ASP A 41 18.92 25.35 6.42
N GLN A 42 19.77 24.70 5.61
CA GLN A 42 19.35 24.02 4.38
C GLN A 42 18.87 22.60 4.66
N GLY A 43 18.89 22.10 5.90
CA GLY A 43 18.45 20.75 6.23
C GLY A 43 19.40 19.64 5.76
N ASP A 44 20.66 19.96 5.47
CA ASP A 44 21.72 18.97 5.32
C ASP A 44 22.45 18.79 6.65
N ALA A 45 23.07 17.63 6.87
CA ALA A 45 23.76 17.33 8.13
C ALA A 45 25.23 16.97 7.94
N GLN A 46 26.09 17.54 8.78
CA GLN A 46 27.40 16.95 9.06
C GLN A 46 27.24 15.94 10.19
N ILE A 47 27.74 14.73 9.97
CA ILE A 47 27.66 13.65 10.94
C ILE A 47 29.05 13.39 11.49
N LYS A 48 29.15 13.33 12.82
CA LYS A 48 30.35 12.92 13.52
C LYS A 48 30.01 11.76 14.44
N ILE A 49 30.86 10.73 14.43
CA ILE A 49 30.75 9.57 15.30
C ILE A 49 32.05 9.50 16.08
N GLU A 50 31.96 9.59 17.40
CA GLU A 50 33.09 9.47 18.31
C GLU A 50 32.98 8.15 19.06
N ILE A 51 34.05 7.35 19.04
CA ILE A 51 34.14 6.08 19.75
C ILE A 51 35.29 6.19 20.75
N ASP A 52 35.03 5.90 22.03
CA ASP A 52 36.05 5.83 23.09
C ASP A 52 35.92 4.48 23.80
N ILE A 53 36.98 3.66 23.72
CA ILE A 53 37.07 2.33 24.31
C ILE A 53 38.31 2.28 25.21
N PRO A 54 38.16 2.16 26.54
CA PRO A 54 39.29 2.11 27.48
C PRO A 54 40.04 0.76 27.51
N LEU A 55 39.51 -0.27 26.84
CA LEU A 55 40.10 -1.61 26.83
C LEU A 55 41.43 -1.66 26.07
N GLN A 56 42.33 -2.55 26.49
CA GLN A 56 43.65 -2.73 25.85
C GLN A 56 43.60 -3.55 24.56
N SER A 57 42.51 -4.27 24.30
CA SER A 57 42.27 -4.99 23.06
C SER A 57 40.82 -5.44 22.98
N GLY A 58 40.32 -5.65 21.77
CA GLY A 58 38.98 -6.19 21.56
C GLY A 58 38.54 -6.11 20.10
N ALA A 59 37.24 -6.28 19.90
CA ALA A 59 36.57 -6.11 18.62
C ALA A 59 35.24 -5.41 18.83
N THR A 60 34.82 -4.59 17.86
CA THR A 60 33.51 -3.93 17.85
C THR A 60 33.06 -3.72 16.41
N TRP A 61 31.83 -3.25 16.24
CA TRP A 61 31.24 -3.01 14.93
C TRP A 61 30.23 -1.87 14.97
N LEU A 62 30.01 -1.28 13.80
CA LEU A 62 28.95 -0.30 13.54
C LEU A 62 28.52 -0.31 12.08
N TYR A 63 27.33 0.22 11.82
CA TYR A 63 26.82 0.36 10.46
C TYR A 63 27.17 1.73 9.90
N LEU A 64 27.76 1.73 8.70
CA LEU A 64 28.14 2.93 7.97
C LEU A 64 27.44 2.95 6.61
N PRO A 65 27.10 4.16 6.08
CA PRO A 65 26.47 4.26 4.78
C PRO A 65 27.39 3.73 3.67
N ASN A 66 26.85 2.93 2.75
CA ASN A 66 27.62 2.30 1.67
C ASN A 66 27.65 3.11 0.37
N ASN A 67 26.86 4.18 0.29
CA ASN A 67 26.72 5.06 -0.86
C ASN A 67 27.23 6.49 -0.59
N ILE A 68 27.87 6.71 0.56
CA ILE A 68 28.43 8.00 0.97
C ILE A 68 29.87 7.77 1.43
N THR A 69 30.79 8.60 0.93
CA THR A 69 32.17 8.59 1.40
C THR A 69 32.25 9.14 2.83
N TRP A 70 32.82 8.36 3.73
CA TRP A 70 33.12 8.74 5.10
C TRP A 70 34.64 8.75 5.35
N LYS A 71 35.08 9.53 6.33
CA LYS A 71 36.48 9.62 6.77
C LYS A 71 36.60 9.09 8.19
N MET A 72 37.65 8.32 8.47
CA MET A 72 37.97 7.81 9.81
C MET A 72 39.34 8.33 10.23
N SER A 73 39.45 8.82 11.47
CA SER A 73 40.68 9.27 12.09
C SER A 73 40.85 8.56 13.43
N ILE A 74 41.93 7.79 13.56
CA ILE A 74 42.31 7.16 14.83
C ILE A 74 43.12 8.19 15.63
N LYS A 75 42.59 8.63 16.78
CA LYS A 75 43.24 9.59 17.67
C LYS A 75 44.13 8.90 18.70
N GLN A 76 43.80 7.66 19.07
CA GLN A 76 44.51 6.83 20.04
C GLN A 76 44.25 5.36 19.73
N GLY A 77 45.24 4.49 19.99
CA GLY A 77 45.15 3.05 19.73
C GLY A 77 45.44 2.70 18.27
N ILE A 78 45.25 1.43 17.91
CA ILE A 78 45.50 0.92 16.55
C ILE A 78 44.39 -0.08 16.18
N ILE A 79 43.85 0.07 14.97
CA ILE A 79 43.01 -0.96 14.33
C ILE A 79 43.95 -1.97 13.68
N THR A 80 43.90 -3.23 14.10
CA THR A 80 44.78 -4.29 13.57
C THR A 80 44.19 -5.04 12.40
N ASP A 81 42.86 -5.08 12.31
CA ASP A 81 42.11 -5.76 11.26
C ASP A 81 40.73 -5.09 11.12
N SER A 82 40.20 -4.98 9.91
CA SER A 82 38.86 -4.47 9.66
C SER A 82 38.22 -5.12 8.44
N LYS A 83 36.89 -5.23 8.48
CA LYS A 83 36.09 -5.82 7.43
C LYS A 83 34.80 -5.01 7.25
N GLU A 84 34.47 -4.74 6.00
CA GLU A 84 33.17 -4.19 5.61
C GLU A 84 32.34 -5.27 4.92
N VAL A 85 31.13 -5.52 5.42
CA VAL A 85 30.24 -6.59 4.94
C VAL A 85 28.90 -5.98 4.52
N THR A 86 28.46 -6.31 3.32
CA THR A 86 27.13 -5.95 2.83
C THR A 86 26.04 -6.58 3.69
N THR A 87 24.98 -5.82 3.96
CA THR A 87 23.91 -6.25 4.87
C THR A 87 22.54 -6.19 4.19
N ASN A 88 21.51 -6.71 4.87
CA ASN A 88 20.12 -6.56 4.44
C ASN A 88 19.62 -5.10 4.51
N TYR A 89 20.36 -4.20 5.17
CA TYR A 89 20.13 -2.77 5.09
C TYR A 89 20.75 -2.24 3.81
N VAL A 90 19.95 -2.13 2.75
CA VAL A 90 20.35 -1.75 1.38
C VAL A 90 21.38 -0.59 1.30
N PHE A 91 21.28 0.40 2.19
CA PHE A 91 22.14 1.59 2.20
C PHE A 91 23.29 1.56 3.21
N TYR A 92 23.50 0.45 3.90
CA TYR A 92 24.47 0.35 4.99
C TYR A 92 25.24 -0.97 4.96
N ASN A 93 26.54 -0.86 5.20
CA ASN A 93 27.40 -2.00 5.43
C ASN A 93 27.73 -2.09 6.92
N ASN A 94 27.97 -3.31 7.40
CA ASN A 94 28.55 -3.53 8.71
C ASN A 94 30.07 -3.35 8.59
N TYR A 95 30.61 -2.37 9.32
CA TYR A 95 32.04 -2.18 9.50
C TYR A 95 32.45 -2.77 10.86
N SER A 96 33.15 -3.89 10.82
CA SER A 96 33.67 -4.60 12.00
C SER A 96 35.19 -4.46 12.06
N PHE A 97 35.76 -4.30 13.25
CA PHE A 97 37.21 -4.18 13.39
C PHE A 97 37.74 -4.69 14.73
N HIS A 98 39.00 -5.13 14.72
CA HIS A 98 39.81 -5.50 15.88
C HIS A 98 40.78 -4.37 16.24
N PHE A 99 41.06 -4.19 17.53
CA PHE A 99 41.93 -3.11 18.01
C PHE A 99 42.89 -3.54 19.12
N LYS A 100 43.95 -2.74 19.29
CA LYS A 100 44.93 -2.80 20.39
C LYS A 100 45.17 -1.42 21.00
N GLY A 101 45.36 -1.40 22.32
CA GLY A 101 45.41 -0.21 23.17
C GLY A 101 44.03 0.42 23.39
N PRO A 102 43.89 1.34 24.37
CA PRO A 102 42.72 2.19 24.47
C PRO A 102 42.51 2.91 23.14
N LEU A 103 41.29 2.89 22.64
CA LEU A 103 40.97 3.27 21.28
C LEU A 103 40.09 4.52 21.27
N ARG A 104 40.50 5.54 20.52
CA ARG A 104 39.68 6.72 20.21
C ARG A 104 39.60 6.92 18.72
N ILE A 105 38.39 6.89 18.17
CA ILE A 105 38.14 7.05 16.73
C ILE A 105 37.13 8.17 16.52
N GLU A 106 37.38 8.97 15.50
CA GLU A 106 36.42 9.93 14.94
C GLU A 106 36.08 9.51 13.51
N ILE A 107 34.80 9.32 13.22
CA ILE A 107 34.28 9.10 11.86
C ILE A 107 33.43 10.30 11.48
N SER A 108 33.58 10.82 10.26
CA SER A 108 32.74 11.91 9.77
C SER A 108 32.32 11.74 8.33
N TYR A 109 31.11 12.21 8.03
CA TYR A 109 30.57 12.25 6.67
C TYR A 109 29.47 13.31 6.56
N TYR A 110 29.09 13.61 5.33
CA TYR A 110 28.04 14.57 5.01
C TYR A 110 26.79 13.86 4.50
N PHE A 111 25.62 14.25 4.99
CA PHE A 111 24.34 13.65 4.66
C PHE A 111 23.38 14.72 4.13
N THR A 112 23.16 14.72 2.82
CA THR A 112 22.22 15.63 2.17
C THR A 112 20.78 15.24 2.47
N TYR A 113 19.91 16.23 2.56
CA TYR A 113 18.48 16.04 2.86
C TYR A 113 18.20 15.36 4.21
N ALA A 114 19.08 15.54 5.21
CA ALA A 114 18.89 15.05 6.56
C ALA A 114 17.54 15.51 7.16
N SER A 115 17.21 16.77 6.94
CA SER A 115 15.89 17.37 7.10
C SER A 115 15.23 17.64 5.76
N LEU A 116 13.97 17.24 5.66
CA LEU A 116 13.10 17.50 4.52
C LEU A 116 12.29 18.75 4.82
N ILE A 117 12.42 19.77 3.99
CA ILE A 117 11.86 21.09 4.25
C ILE A 117 10.58 21.25 3.43
N GLY A 118 9.45 21.38 4.12
CA GLY A 118 8.16 21.70 3.51
C GLY A 118 7.90 23.22 3.50
N GLN A 119 6.62 23.61 3.41
CA GLN A 119 6.24 25.02 3.45
C GLN A 119 6.30 25.60 4.86
N LYS A 120 5.73 24.90 5.85
CA LYS A 120 5.60 25.36 7.26
C LYS A 120 6.24 24.43 8.27
N THR A 121 6.62 23.23 7.84
CA THR A 121 7.20 22.20 8.68
C THR A 121 8.38 21.56 7.98
N ALA A 122 9.24 20.92 8.75
CA ALA A 122 10.31 20.09 8.27
C ALA A 122 10.39 18.78 9.06
N PHE A 123 11.00 17.78 8.42
CA PHE A 123 11.11 16.44 8.96
C PHE A 123 12.57 15.97 8.90
N PHE A 124 13.22 15.90 10.06
CA PHE A 124 14.52 15.28 10.19
C PHE A 124 14.35 13.77 10.36
N MET A 125 15.17 13.00 9.64
CA MET A 125 15.34 11.58 9.92
C MET A 125 16.82 11.24 9.80
N SER A 126 17.40 10.72 10.88
CA SER A 126 18.81 10.32 10.92
C SER A 126 19.07 9.17 9.94
N PRO A 127 20.32 9.00 9.48
CA PRO A 127 20.83 7.71 9.08
C PRO A 127 20.57 6.61 10.11
N LEU A 128 20.72 5.35 9.68
CA LEU A 128 20.63 4.20 10.57
C LEU A 128 21.67 4.34 11.69
N VAL A 129 21.21 4.30 12.93
CA VAL A 129 22.09 4.19 14.10
C VAL A 129 22.05 2.73 14.53
N TYR A 130 23.15 2.03 14.28
CA TYR A 130 23.30 0.63 14.64
C TYR A 130 24.77 0.31 14.91
N PHE A 131 25.05 -0.18 16.11
CA PHE A 131 26.41 -0.41 16.62
C PHE A 131 26.39 -1.51 17.68
N ASP A 132 27.56 -2.01 18.06
CA ASP A 132 27.73 -3.06 19.06
C ASP A 132 27.03 -2.73 20.39
N GLU A 133 26.08 -3.58 20.80
CA GLU A 133 25.28 -3.43 22.02
C GLU A 133 26.12 -3.41 23.32
N LYS A 134 27.39 -3.82 23.24
CA LYS A 134 28.36 -3.68 24.33
C LYS A 134 28.77 -2.22 24.59
N MET A 135 28.49 -1.30 23.67
CA MET A 135 28.83 0.12 23.80
C MET A 135 27.65 0.92 24.34
N ARG A 136 27.95 1.91 25.19
CA ARG A 136 26.96 2.88 25.65
C ARG A 136 26.80 3.98 24.60
N GLY A 137 25.60 4.05 24.00
CA GLY A 137 25.27 5.04 22.97
C GLY A 137 24.79 6.38 23.54
N LEU A 138 25.20 7.47 22.89
CA LEU A 138 24.57 8.79 23.03
C LEU A 138 24.34 9.37 21.63
N ILE A 139 23.15 9.88 21.37
CA ILE A 139 22.82 10.51 20.09
C ILE A 139 22.42 11.96 20.36
N ARG A 140 23.03 12.90 19.65
CA ARG A 140 22.76 14.33 19.75
C ARG A 140 22.37 14.87 18.38
N VAL A 141 21.20 15.48 18.30
CA VAL A 141 20.75 16.18 17.09
C VAL A 141 20.78 17.68 17.36
N TYR A 142 21.57 18.41 16.57
CA TYR A 142 21.72 19.84 16.63
C TYR A 142 20.87 20.46 15.52
N LEU A 143 19.73 21.04 15.89
CA LEU A 143 18.83 21.77 14.99
C LEU A 143 18.98 23.29 15.22
N PRO A 144 18.61 24.16 14.27
CA PRO A 144 18.65 25.61 14.50
C PRO A 144 17.82 26.03 15.71
N ALA A 145 18.33 26.90 16.58
CA ALA A 145 17.69 27.22 17.87
C ALA A 145 16.28 27.83 17.75
N TYR A 146 15.91 28.40 16.59
CA TYR A 146 14.61 29.02 16.36
C TYR A 146 13.48 28.04 16.02
N ILE A 147 13.78 26.75 15.82
CA ILE A 147 12.76 25.77 15.43
C ILE A 147 11.90 25.33 16.62
N SER A 148 10.65 24.93 16.35
CA SER A 148 9.76 24.37 17.36
C SER A 148 9.48 22.90 17.07
N VAL A 149 9.89 22.00 17.98
CA VAL A 149 9.66 20.56 17.84
C VAL A 149 8.17 20.26 18.02
N ILE A 150 7.57 19.60 17.03
CA ILE A 150 6.18 19.16 17.06
C ILE A 150 6.13 17.76 17.68
N GLU A 151 6.94 16.84 17.15
CA GLU A 151 6.89 15.43 17.54
C GLU A 151 8.24 14.74 17.25
N THR A 152 8.57 13.71 18.03
CA THR A 152 9.81 12.93 17.86
C THR A 152 9.60 11.44 18.09
N TYR A 153 10.34 10.63 17.34
CA TYR A 153 10.47 9.21 17.57
C TYR A 153 11.94 8.79 17.45
N PRO A 154 12.53 8.08 18.44
CA PRO A 154 11.97 7.74 19.74
C PRO A 154 11.79 8.99 20.62
N LYS A 155 11.27 8.81 21.84
CA LYS A 155 11.09 9.91 22.81
C LYS A 155 12.45 10.53 23.19
N ILE A 156 12.53 11.86 23.17
CA ILE A 156 13.73 12.62 23.55
C ILE A 156 14.07 12.38 25.03
N SER A 157 15.36 12.16 25.33
CA SER A 157 15.84 12.01 26.71
C SER A 157 16.05 13.36 27.40
N SER A 158 16.62 14.34 26.70
CA SER A 158 16.72 15.72 27.18
C SER A 158 16.88 16.71 26.03
N ARG A 159 16.55 17.98 26.28
CA ARG A 159 16.73 19.08 25.32
C ARG A 159 17.38 20.28 26.00
N LYS A 160 18.24 20.99 25.27
CA LYS A 160 18.88 22.25 25.73
C LYS A 160 19.20 23.14 24.53
N VAL A 161 19.29 24.45 24.77
CA VAL A 161 19.77 25.40 23.76
C VAL A 161 21.24 25.68 24.03
N GLU A 162 22.09 25.51 23.03
CA GLU A 162 23.53 25.75 23.08
C GLU A 162 23.95 26.67 21.94
N GLY A 163 24.15 27.95 22.25
CA GLY A 163 24.44 28.97 21.24
C GLY A 163 23.34 29.03 20.18
N LYS A 164 23.69 28.74 18.93
CA LYS A 164 22.76 28.76 17.79
C LYS A 164 21.97 27.46 17.59
N TYR A 165 22.15 26.46 18.45
CA TYR A 165 21.54 25.14 18.29
C TYR A 165 20.53 24.82 19.39
N LEU A 166 19.41 24.22 19.01
CA LEU A 166 18.61 23.36 19.86
C LEU A 166 19.22 21.94 19.80
N VAL A 167 19.74 21.47 20.93
CA VAL A 167 20.37 20.15 21.07
C VAL A 167 19.38 19.19 21.70
N LEU A 168 19.07 18.12 20.97
CA LEU A 168 18.17 17.04 21.39
C LEU A 168 18.99 15.78 21.63
N ASN A 169 18.97 15.28 22.88
CA ASN A 169 19.73 14.10 23.28
C ASN A 169 18.82 12.87 23.34
N TYR A 170 19.31 11.75 22.85
CA TYR A 170 18.65 10.46 22.89
C TYR A 170 19.62 9.40 23.44
N ILE A 171 19.14 8.61 24.39
CA ILE A 171 19.85 7.44 24.93
C ILE A 171 19.17 6.20 24.36
N PRO A 172 19.78 5.54 23.35
CA PRO A 172 19.17 4.39 22.70
C PRO A 172 19.02 3.23 23.68
N GLN A 173 17.81 2.69 23.79
CA GLN A 173 17.53 1.50 24.60
C GLN A 173 17.71 0.20 23.80
N VAL A 174 17.46 0.28 22.50
CA VAL A 174 17.62 -0.80 21.53
C VAL A 174 18.15 -0.21 20.22
N THR A 175 18.99 -0.96 19.52
CA THR A 175 19.38 -0.68 18.13
C THR A 175 19.01 -1.92 17.30
N PRO A 176 18.78 -1.81 15.98
CA PRO A 176 18.87 -0.61 15.13
C PRO A 176 17.75 0.41 15.40
N LEU A 177 18.04 1.70 15.20
CA LEU A 177 17.02 2.76 15.26
C LEU A 177 17.29 3.91 14.28
N ARG A 178 16.27 4.75 14.08
CA ARG A 178 16.38 6.06 13.42
C ARG A 178 15.73 7.12 14.30
N ILE A 179 16.39 8.26 14.43
CA ILE A 179 15.82 9.44 15.09
C ILE A 179 15.02 10.19 14.05
N MET A 180 13.74 10.41 14.33
CA MET A 180 12.81 11.15 13.50
C MET A 180 12.25 12.33 14.30
N ILE A 181 12.26 13.51 13.71
CA ILE A 181 11.83 14.75 14.36
C ILE A 181 11.01 15.54 13.36
N HIS A 182 9.73 15.72 13.66
CA HIS A 182 8.84 16.63 12.95
C HIS A 182 8.85 17.97 13.70
N TYR A 183 9.12 19.07 12.99
CA TYR A 183 9.25 20.38 13.60
C TYR A 183 8.72 21.50 12.71
N ALA A 184 8.27 22.59 13.33
CA ALA A 184 7.82 23.79 12.65
C ALA A 184 9.00 24.66 12.25
N ILE A 185 8.85 25.34 11.11
CA ILE A 185 9.79 26.30 10.55
C ILE A 185 9.04 27.56 10.15
N ASN A 186 9.78 28.65 9.91
CA ASN A 186 9.21 29.83 9.27
C ASN A 186 8.68 29.46 7.88
N GLU A 187 7.54 30.05 7.51
CA GLU A 187 6.92 29.78 6.23
C GLU A 187 7.88 30.08 5.08
N THR A 188 8.14 29.07 4.26
CA THR A 188 9.05 29.17 3.13
C THR A 188 8.26 29.30 1.84
N GLN A 189 8.66 30.25 1.00
CA GLN A 189 8.07 30.43 -0.32
C GLN A 189 8.36 29.23 -1.20
N LEU A 190 7.30 28.59 -1.69
CA LEU A 190 7.41 27.51 -2.67
C LEU A 190 7.67 28.08 -4.06
N THR A 191 8.34 27.28 -4.89
CA THR A 191 8.62 27.55 -6.30
C THR A 191 7.79 26.63 -7.18
N GLU A 192 7.40 27.14 -8.34
CA GLU A 192 6.77 26.37 -9.41
C GLU A 192 7.80 26.02 -10.49
N VAL A 193 7.93 24.72 -10.77
CA VAL A 193 8.74 24.20 -11.87
C VAL A 193 7.80 23.78 -12.98
N ASN A 194 7.68 24.63 -13.99
CA ASN A 194 6.77 24.46 -15.11
C ASN A 194 7.47 23.81 -16.31
N SER A 195 6.79 22.91 -17.00
CA SER A 195 7.25 22.29 -18.24
C SER A 195 6.08 21.90 -19.13
N GLU A 196 6.39 21.65 -20.39
CA GLU A 196 5.45 21.13 -21.38
C GLU A 196 5.88 19.74 -21.86
N ILE A 197 4.91 18.88 -22.11
CA ILE A 197 5.07 17.61 -22.80
C ILE A 197 4.40 17.76 -24.17
N LYS A 198 5.21 17.67 -25.23
CA LYS A 198 4.73 17.72 -26.62
C LYS A 198 4.61 16.30 -27.16
N TYR A 199 3.47 16.00 -27.77
CA TYR A 199 3.23 14.71 -28.43
C TYR A 199 2.21 14.91 -29.56
N SER A 200 2.42 14.30 -30.72
CA SER A 200 1.46 14.30 -31.84
C SER A 200 0.76 15.65 -32.12
N GLY A 201 1.49 16.77 -32.06
CA GLY A 201 0.97 18.12 -32.27
C GLY A 201 0.18 18.75 -31.11
N LYS A 202 0.00 18.04 -29.99
CA LYS A 202 -0.64 18.50 -28.76
C LYS A 202 0.38 18.81 -27.67
N ILE A 203 -0.03 19.62 -26.70
CA ILE A 203 0.80 20.08 -25.58
C ILE A 203 0.04 19.83 -24.28
N ILE A 204 0.70 19.21 -23.30
CA ILE A 204 0.22 19.10 -21.92
C ILE A 204 1.16 19.83 -20.98
N LYS A 205 0.57 20.60 -20.08
CA LYS A 205 1.30 21.35 -19.05
C LYS A 205 1.56 20.47 -17.84
N VAL A 206 2.78 20.53 -17.35
CA VAL A 206 3.24 19.91 -16.10
C VAL A 206 3.71 21.01 -15.17
N ASN A 207 3.12 21.09 -13.98
CA ASN A 207 3.53 22.00 -12.93
C ASN A 207 3.94 21.20 -11.68
N ILE A 208 5.16 21.42 -11.18
CA ILE A 208 5.61 20.85 -9.91
C ILE A 208 5.85 21.98 -8.90
N ILE A 209 5.09 21.97 -7.81
CA ILE A 209 5.17 22.95 -6.73
C ILE A 209 6.03 22.35 -5.61
N THR A 210 7.15 23.00 -5.30
CA THR A 210 8.14 22.47 -4.37
C THR A 210 9.00 23.55 -3.72
N HIS A 211 9.69 23.21 -2.62
CA HIS A 211 10.70 24.09 -2.05
C HIS A 211 11.90 24.23 -3.01
N PRO A 212 12.51 25.43 -3.17
CA PRO A 212 13.58 25.69 -4.15
C PRO A 212 14.73 24.67 -4.16
N ARG A 213 15.12 24.16 -2.99
CA ARG A 213 16.15 23.10 -2.86
C ARG A 213 15.86 21.81 -3.65
N TYR A 214 14.62 21.55 -4.05
CA TYR A 214 14.22 20.35 -4.77
C TYR A 214 13.98 20.56 -6.27
N ILE A 215 14.34 21.71 -6.84
CA ILE A 215 14.17 21.99 -8.28
C ILE A 215 14.85 20.92 -9.15
N SER A 216 16.05 20.46 -8.78
CA SER A 216 16.74 19.39 -9.50
C SER A 216 15.98 18.06 -9.48
N ILE A 217 15.33 17.75 -8.36
CA ILE A 217 14.49 16.56 -8.21
C ILE A 217 13.19 16.72 -9.03
N ALA A 218 12.55 17.89 -8.99
CA ALA A 218 11.38 18.19 -9.80
C ALA A 218 11.67 18.03 -11.31
N ASN A 219 12.79 18.57 -11.78
CA ASN A 219 13.24 18.40 -13.17
C ASN A 219 13.46 16.93 -13.55
N ARG A 220 13.89 16.09 -12.60
CA ARG A 220 14.04 14.64 -12.82
C ARG A 220 12.69 13.94 -13.00
N ILE A 221 11.68 14.32 -12.22
CA ILE A 221 10.31 13.84 -12.39
C ILE A 221 9.73 14.31 -13.73
N ILE A 222 9.89 15.58 -14.10
CA ILE A 222 9.45 16.12 -15.39
C ILE A 222 10.04 15.32 -16.56
N LYS A 223 11.36 15.04 -16.54
CA LYS A 223 12.02 14.22 -17.56
C LYS A 223 11.46 12.79 -17.62
N THR A 224 11.08 12.24 -16.48
CA THR A 224 10.45 10.91 -16.40
C THR A 224 9.06 10.95 -17.03
N TYR A 225 8.25 11.96 -16.70
CA TYR A 225 6.92 12.14 -17.29
C TYR A 225 6.98 12.41 -18.80
N GLN A 226 7.94 13.21 -19.27
CA GLN A 226 8.15 13.46 -20.70
C GLN A 226 8.36 12.15 -21.50
N LYS A 227 9.06 11.17 -20.92
CA LYS A 227 9.27 9.86 -21.53
C LYS A 227 8.06 8.94 -21.39
N ALA A 228 7.41 8.94 -20.23
CA ALA A 228 6.30 8.04 -19.92
C ALA A 228 4.99 8.43 -20.58
N TYR A 229 4.71 9.73 -20.69
CA TYR A 229 3.41 10.22 -21.09
C TYR A 229 2.97 9.74 -22.49
N PRO A 230 3.83 9.75 -23.54
CA PRO A 230 3.46 9.19 -24.84
C PRO A 230 3.11 7.70 -24.77
N ILE A 231 3.89 6.91 -24.03
CA ILE A 231 3.68 5.47 -23.88
C ILE A 231 2.38 5.19 -23.13
N LEU A 232 2.14 5.90 -22.02
CA LEU A 232 0.91 5.76 -21.24
C LEU A 232 -0.32 6.14 -22.08
N ARG A 233 -0.26 7.20 -22.87
CA ARG A 233 -1.35 7.53 -23.81
C ARG A 233 -1.64 6.39 -24.79
N GLU A 234 -0.61 5.79 -25.37
CA GLU A 234 -0.78 4.70 -26.34
C GLU A 234 -1.42 3.47 -25.70
N ILE A 235 -1.09 3.19 -24.43
CA ILE A 235 -1.68 2.10 -23.66
C ILE A 235 -3.12 2.44 -23.24
N PHE A 236 -3.33 3.57 -22.59
CA PHE A 236 -4.62 3.89 -21.96
C PHE A 236 -5.64 4.53 -22.91
N HIS A 237 -5.22 4.92 -24.12
CA HIS A 237 -6.05 5.54 -25.15
C HIS A 237 -6.77 6.83 -24.70
N VAL A 238 -6.17 7.58 -23.79
CA VAL A 238 -6.74 8.82 -23.24
C VAL A 238 -5.71 9.95 -23.06
N ASP A 239 -6.25 11.16 -22.95
CA ASP A 239 -5.52 12.41 -22.76
C ASP A 239 -5.81 12.97 -21.36
N LEU A 240 -4.78 13.50 -20.70
CA LEU A 240 -4.93 14.26 -19.47
C LEU A 240 -4.98 15.75 -19.81
N ASP A 241 -5.69 16.56 -19.01
CA ASP A 241 -5.79 17.99 -19.25
C ASP A 241 -4.51 18.73 -18.83
N ASN A 242 -4.01 18.41 -17.64
CA ASN A 242 -2.78 18.92 -17.07
C ASN A 242 -2.28 17.96 -15.97
N ILE A 243 -1.02 18.12 -15.57
CA ILE A 243 -0.43 17.37 -14.47
C ILE A 243 0.11 18.36 -13.45
N THR A 244 -0.46 18.34 -12.24
CA THR A 244 0.02 19.15 -11.10
C THR A 244 0.56 18.23 -10.01
N VAL A 245 1.80 18.46 -9.60
CA VAL A 245 2.50 17.68 -8.57
C VAL A 245 2.91 18.61 -7.42
N ARG A 246 2.76 18.14 -6.18
CA ARG A 246 3.15 18.85 -4.96
C ARG A 246 4.10 17.99 -4.15
N PHE A 247 5.26 18.55 -3.83
CA PHE A 247 6.21 17.90 -2.93
C PHE A 247 5.82 18.20 -1.48
N LYS A 248 5.74 17.17 -0.66
CA LYS A 248 5.33 17.26 0.74
C LYS A 248 6.37 16.63 1.66
N ALA A 249 6.81 17.38 2.67
CA ALA A 249 7.55 16.82 3.80
C ALA A 249 6.58 16.03 4.69
N PRO A 250 6.95 14.82 5.14
CA PRO A 250 6.05 13.97 5.92
C PRO A 250 5.92 14.45 7.37
N SER A 251 4.80 14.10 8.01
CA SER A 251 4.75 13.93 9.46
C SER A 251 5.23 12.52 9.87
N LEU A 252 5.32 12.24 11.17
CA LEU A 252 5.67 10.89 11.65
C LEU A 252 4.66 9.83 11.19
N GLU A 253 3.37 10.15 11.18
CA GLU A 253 2.31 9.23 10.72
C GLU A 253 2.37 8.98 9.20
N GLU A 254 2.91 9.93 8.44
CA GLU A 254 2.95 9.90 6.98
C GLU A 254 4.23 9.28 6.41
N VAL A 255 5.16 8.83 7.25
CA VAL A 255 6.43 8.19 6.82
C VAL A 255 6.19 7.00 5.90
N SER A 256 5.10 6.26 6.13
CA SER A 256 4.72 5.09 5.32
C SER A 256 4.00 5.42 4.01
N ILE A 257 3.58 6.68 3.81
CA ILE A 257 2.86 7.12 2.61
C ILE A 257 3.89 7.61 1.58
N MET A 258 3.94 6.96 0.41
CA MET A 258 4.91 7.29 -0.65
C MET A 258 4.44 8.46 -1.52
N GLY A 259 3.20 8.39 -1.96
CA GLY A 259 2.48 9.41 -2.70
C GLY A 259 0.98 9.21 -2.48
N TYR A 260 0.18 10.18 -2.91
CA TYR A 260 -1.26 10.02 -2.99
C TYR A 260 -1.89 11.02 -3.95
N VAL A 261 -3.06 10.66 -4.49
CA VAL A 261 -3.96 11.56 -5.20
C VAL A 261 -5.27 11.69 -4.42
N PRO A 262 -5.64 12.87 -3.91
CA PRO A 262 -6.89 13.03 -3.19
C PRO A 262 -8.07 12.98 -4.16
N LEU A 263 -9.10 12.21 -3.81
CA LEU A 263 -10.38 12.20 -4.52
C LEU A 263 -11.23 13.37 -4.03
N LYS A 264 -11.32 14.46 -4.81
CA LYS A 264 -12.16 15.63 -4.49
C LYS A 264 -13.38 15.67 -5.42
N ALA A 265 -14.58 15.65 -4.85
CA ALA A 265 -15.85 15.79 -5.61
C ALA A 265 -15.95 14.83 -6.82
N LYS A 266 -15.55 13.57 -6.64
CA LYS A 266 -15.46 12.55 -7.72
C LYS A 266 -14.54 12.96 -8.89
N LYS A 267 -13.48 13.71 -8.62
CA LYS A 267 -12.37 13.98 -9.53
C LYS A 267 -11.06 13.71 -8.81
N LEU A 268 -10.05 13.25 -9.55
CA LEU A 268 -8.68 13.20 -9.03
C LEU A 268 -8.14 14.62 -8.88
N GLY A 269 -7.56 14.91 -7.71
CA GLY A 269 -6.86 16.15 -7.42
C GLY A 269 -5.41 16.15 -7.88
N ASP A 270 -4.60 17.03 -7.29
CA ASP A 270 -3.15 17.10 -7.54
C ASP A 270 -2.43 15.83 -7.03
N ILE A 271 -1.31 15.48 -7.65
CA ILE A 271 -0.42 14.41 -7.18
C ILE A 271 0.42 14.95 -6.01
N TYR A 272 0.38 14.29 -4.86
CA TYR A 272 1.26 14.61 -3.73
C TYR A 272 2.35 13.56 -3.61
N LEU A 273 3.61 13.99 -3.62
CA LEU A 273 4.77 13.11 -3.47
C LEU A 273 5.47 13.38 -2.15
N ASN A 274 5.66 12.32 -1.35
CA ASN A 274 6.40 12.42 -0.11
C ASN A 274 7.90 12.48 -0.41
N ILE A 275 8.52 13.62 -0.11
CA ILE A 275 9.93 13.86 -0.42
C ILE A 275 10.89 13.06 0.46
N LEU A 276 10.42 12.28 1.43
CA LEU A 276 11.23 11.31 2.15
C LEU A 276 11.95 10.35 1.20
N TRP A 277 11.24 9.96 0.14
CA TRP A 277 11.70 8.95 -0.79
C TRP A 277 12.75 9.47 -1.77
N ILE A 278 13.09 10.77 -1.78
CA ILE A 278 14.24 11.28 -2.56
C ILE A 278 15.58 10.68 -2.08
N ARG A 279 15.61 10.18 -0.83
CA ARG A 279 16.78 9.57 -0.19
C ARG A 279 17.01 8.12 -0.62
N THR A 280 16.12 7.56 -1.44
CA THR A 280 16.25 6.20 -1.98
C THR A 280 17.14 6.18 -3.23
N LYS A 281 17.42 4.97 -3.72
CA LYS A 281 18.15 4.78 -4.99
C LYS A 281 17.36 5.42 -6.13
N LYS A 282 18.07 6.12 -7.01
CA LYS A 282 17.51 6.74 -8.23
C LYS A 282 16.64 5.75 -8.99
N GLY A 283 15.41 6.16 -9.32
CA GLY A 283 14.40 5.34 -9.96
C GLY A 283 13.24 4.96 -9.05
N PHE A 284 13.45 4.92 -7.73
CA PHE A 284 12.36 4.60 -6.79
C PHE A 284 11.41 5.80 -6.62
N PHE A 285 11.93 7.02 -6.42
CA PHE A 285 11.07 8.22 -6.35
C PHE A 285 10.36 8.52 -7.67
N GLU A 286 11.02 8.25 -8.80
CA GLU A 286 10.44 8.32 -10.14
C GLU A 286 9.33 7.29 -10.33
N GLN A 287 9.49 6.06 -9.82
CA GLN A 287 8.46 5.04 -9.85
C GLN A 287 7.23 5.48 -9.05
N ILE A 288 7.41 6.05 -7.85
CA ILE A 288 6.28 6.61 -7.06
C ILE A 288 5.56 7.70 -7.87
N ALA A 289 6.30 8.62 -8.50
CA ALA A 289 5.68 9.65 -9.33
C ALA A 289 4.87 9.05 -10.50
N LEU A 290 5.42 8.04 -11.18
CA LEU A 290 4.71 7.34 -12.25
C LEU A 290 3.49 6.55 -11.74
N HIS A 291 3.57 5.97 -10.54
CA HIS A 291 2.44 5.28 -9.89
C HIS A 291 1.25 6.21 -9.77
N GLU A 292 1.46 7.39 -9.17
CA GLU A 292 0.39 8.38 -9.02
C GLU A 292 -0.08 8.95 -10.37
N LEU A 293 0.81 9.09 -11.36
CA LEU A 293 0.41 9.50 -12.71
C LEU A 293 -0.47 8.43 -13.40
N VAL A 294 -0.20 7.15 -13.20
CA VAL A 294 -0.99 6.05 -13.78
C VAL A 294 -2.41 6.06 -13.21
N HIS A 295 -2.61 6.41 -11.93
CA HIS A 295 -3.95 6.62 -11.37
C HIS A 295 -4.77 7.65 -12.15
N HIS A 296 -4.15 8.74 -12.63
CA HIS A 296 -4.83 9.71 -13.49
C HIS A 296 -5.25 9.12 -14.84
N PHE A 297 -4.40 8.30 -15.46
CA PHE A 297 -4.74 7.62 -16.71
C PHE A 297 -5.85 6.58 -16.54
N LEU A 298 -5.79 5.76 -15.48
CA LEU A 298 -6.81 4.77 -15.16
C LEU A 298 -8.18 5.41 -14.96
N TRP A 299 -8.23 6.47 -14.15
CA TRP A 299 -9.46 7.23 -13.96
C TRP A 299 -9.98 7.81 -15.27
N ARG A 300 -9.11 8.42 -16.07
CA ARG A 300 -9.51 9.03 -17.34
C ARG A 300 -9.99 8.00 -18.36
N ALA A 301 -9.43 6.79 -18.34
CA ALA A 301 -9.85 5.66 -19.14
C ALA A 301 -11.20 5.06 -18.71
N GLY A 302 -11.75 5.49 -17.57
CA GLY A 302 -13.06 5.04 -17.09
C GLY A 302 -12.98 3.87 -16.10
N VAL A 303 -11.84 3.63 -15.45
CA VAL A 303 -11.74 2.64 -14.37
C VAL A 303 -12.15 3.29 -13.05
N ASN A 304 -13.18 2.77 -12.39
CA ASN A 304 -13.64 3.35 -11.12
C ASN A 304 -12.82 2.85 -9.89
N PRO A 305 -12.12 3.74 -9.15
CA PRO A 305 -11.30 3.35 -7.99
C PRO A 305 -12.12 2.97 -6.75
N TYR A 306 -13.42 3.26 -6.69
CA TYR A 306 -14.24 2.90 -5.53
C TYR A 306 -14.58 1.41 -5.47
N SER A 307 -14.68 0.76 -6.63
CA SER A 307 -15.02 -0.66 -6.77
C SER A 307 -13.89 -1.51 -7.35
N LEU A 308 -12.92 -0.89 -8.03
CA LEU A 308 -11.80 -1.57 -8.67
C LEU A 308 -10.44 -1.07 -8.13
N LEU A 309 -10.38 -0.74 -6.84
CA LEU A 309 -9.15 -0.21 -6.22
C LEU A 309 -7.96 -1.15 -6.39
N TRP A 310 -8.17 -2.46 -6.22
CA TRP A 310 -7.13 -3.46 -6.43
C TRP A 310 -6.55 -3.37 -7.85
N PHE A 311 -7.40 -3.18 -8.87
CA PHE A 311 -6.94 -3.07 -10.25
C PHE A 311 -6.22 -1.75 -10.50
N HIS A 312 -6.68 -0.66 -9.86
CA HIS A 312 -6.00 0.63 -9.89
C HIS A 312 -4.58 0.52 -9.36
N GLU A 313 -4.42 0.02 -8.13
CA GLU A 313 -3.12 -0.07 -7.48
C GLU A 313 -2.21 -1.10 -8.14
N GLY A 314 -2.77 -2.25 -8.58
CA GLY A 314 -2.03 -3.25 -9.33
C GLY A 314 -1.50 -2.73 -10.67
N CYS A 315 -2.31 -1.97 -11.41
CA CYS A 315 -1.88 -1.31 -12.65
C CYS A 315 -0.85 -0.22 -12.36
N ALA A 316 -1.09 0.63 -11.36
CA ALA A 316 -0.17 1.70 -10.99
C ALA A 316 1.22 1.16 -10.64
N ASP A 317 1.32 0.09 -9.85
CA ASP A 317 2.61 -0.59 -9.60
C ASP A 317 3.15 -1.24 -10.88
N TYR A 318 2.34 -1.98 -11.65
CA TYR A 318 2.79 -2.66 -12.87
C TYR A 318 3.42 -1.71 -13.91
N PHE A 319 2.68 -0.68 -14.33
CA PHE A 319 3.13 0.24 -15.37
C PHE A 319 4.31 1.08 -14.89
N SER A 320 4.26 1.59 -13.66
CA SER A 320 5.34 2.43 -13.13
C SER A 320 6.65 1.66 -12.99
N ILE A 321 6.61 0.42 -12.49
CA ILE A 321 7.76 -0.46 -12.36
C ILE A 321 8.29 -0.85 -13.73
N HIS A 322 7.43 -1.32 -14.65
CA HIS A 322 7.86 -1.75 -15.99
C HIS A 322 8.51 -0.61 -16.78
N LEU A 323 7.90 0.58 -16.77
CA LEU A 323 8.47 1.75 -17.43
C LEU A 323 9.84 2.12 -16.84
N CYS A 324 9.96 2.19 -15.52
CA CYS A 324 11.22 2.50 -14.87
C CYS A 324 12.32 1.48 -15.20
N LEU A 325 12.05 0.19 -15.04
CA LEU A 325 13.06 -0.85 -15.21
C LEU A 325 13.44 -1.08 -16.68
N TYR A 326 12.45 -1.22 -17.57
CA TYR A 326 12.69 -1.71 -18.92
C TYR A 326 12.79 -0.62 -19.98
N TYR A 327 12.21 0.57 -19.75
CA TYR A 327 12.21 1.66 -20.73
C TYR A 327 13.14 2.80 -20.35
N PHE A 328 13.33 3.07 -19.04
CA PHE A 328 14.04 4.28 -18.59
C PHE A 328 15.38 4.01 -17.89
N ASN A 329 15.74 2.74 -17.66
CA ASN A 329 16.94 2.34 -16.92
C ASN A 329 17.02 2.99 -15.52
N LEU A 330 15.89 2.98 -14.82
CA LEU A 330 15.69 3.52 -13.48
C LEU A 330 15.65 2.37 -12.46
N SER A 331 16.82 1.80 -12.19
CA SER A 331 16.97 0.57 -11.38
C SER A 331 16.45 0.66 -9.94
N GLY A 332 16.25 1.85 -9.38
CA GLY A 332 15.66 1.99 -8.04
C GLY A 332 14.27 1.36 -7.89
N ALA A 333 13.50 1.24 -8.99
CA ALA A 333 12.19 0.60 -8.99
C ALA A 333 12.25 -0.91 -8.66
N ILE A 334 13.43 -1.55 -8.73
CA ILE A 334 13.59 -2.98 -8.47
C ILE A 334 13.20 -3.36 -7.05
N TYR A 335 13.45 -2.48 -6.07
CA TYR A 335 13.10 -2.75 -4.67
C TYR A 335 11.58 -2.88 -4.47
N ARG A 336 10.79 -2.08 -5.21
CA ARG A 336 9.33 -2.19 -5.16
C ARG A 336 8.86 -3.49 -5.84
N HIS A 337 9.47 -3.84 -6.98
CA HIS A 337 9.19 -5.10 -7.67
C HIS A 337 9.46 -6.32 -6.79
N GLU A 338 10.67 -6.42 -6.24
CA GLU A 338 11.09 -7.55 -5.40
C GLU A 338 10.25 -7.67 -4.14
N ASP A 339 9.93 -6.55 -3.47
CA ASP A 339 9.06 -6.56 -2.29
C ASP A 339 7.65 -7.08 -2.63
N LEU A 340 7.04 -6.60 -3.70
CA LEU A 340 5.72 -7.06 -4.14
C LEU A 340 5.71 -8.53 -4.55
N VAL A 341 6.70 -8.96 -5.34
CA VAL A 341 6.82 -10.36 -5.78
C VAL A 341 7.00 -11.28 -4.59
N LYS A 342 7.96 -10.97 -3.70
CA LYS A 342 8.23 -11.79 -2.52
C LYS A 342 7.01 -11.93 -1.62
N ASN A 343 6.30 -10.84 -1.33
CA ASN A 343 5.10 -10.89 -0.48
C ASN A 343 3.95 -11.67 -1.14
N ALA A 344 3.80 -11.56 -2.47
CA ALA A 344 2.82 -12.34 -3.20
C ALA A 344 3.17 -13.84 -3.19
N GLU A 345 4.43 -14.19 -3.45
CA GLU A 345 4.94 -15.57 -3.42
C GLU A 345 4.79 -16.21 -2.04
N GLU A 346 5.13 -15.47 -0.98
CA GLU A 346 4.97 -15.94 0.40
C GLU A 346 3.51 -16.33 0.69
N TYR A 347 2.55 -15.49 0.30
CA TYR A 347 1.13 -15.81 0.43
C TYR A 347 0.72 -17.00 -0.44
N LEU A 348 1.12 -17.00 -1.71
CA LEU A 348 0.77 -18.02 -2.70
C LEU A 348 1.33 -19.40 -2.38
N SER A 349 2.39 -19.47 -1.57
CA SER A 349 2.95 -20.73 -1.05
C SER A 349 1.96 -21.50 -0.16
N THR A 350 0.97 -20.81 0.42
CA THR A 350 -0.02 -21.41 1.34
C THR A 350 -1.46 -21.34 0.83
N SER A 351 -1.77 -20.40 -0.07
CA SER A 351 -3.12 -20.21 -0.60
C SER A 351 -3.11 -19.68 -2.03
N LYS A 352 -3.90 -20.31 -2.90
CA LYS A 352 -4.17 -19.79 -4.26
C LYS A 352 -5.38 -18.84 -4.31
N LYS A 353 -6.05 -18.61 -3.17
CA LYS A 353 -7.28 -17.80 -3.07
C LYS A 353 -6.92 -16.35 -2.74
N ILE A 354 -6.79 -15.53 -3.77
CA ILE A 354 -6.38 -14.12 -3.70
C ILE A 354 -7.54 -13.14 -3.97
N GLY A 355 -8.71 -13.62 -4.39
CA GLY A 355 -9.86 -12.80 -4.78
C GLY A 355 -10.50 -12.00 -3.64
N PHE A 356 -10.05 -12.15 -2.40
CA PHE A 356 -10.46 -11.27 -1.30
C PHE A 356 -10.03 -9.82 -1.52
N ILE A 357 -9.03 -9.55 -2.39
CA ILE A 357 -8.61 -8.19 -2.74
C ILE A 357 -9.69 -7.39 -3.45
N GLN A 358 -10.69 -8.05 -4.05
CA GLN A 358 -11.84 -7.38 -4.69
C GLN A 358 -12.67 -6.54 -3.70
N TYR A 359 -12.54 -6.79 -2.40
CA TYR A 359 -13.21 -6.04 -1.33
C TYR A 359 -12.40 -4.84 -0.82
N TRP A 360 -11.24 -4.56 -1.43
CA TRP A 360 -10.45 -3.41 -1.09
C TRP A 360 -11.18 -2.13 -1.49
N SER A 361 -11.40 -1.25 -0.51
CA SER A 361 -12.10 0.02 -0.70
C SER A 361 -11.29 1.17 -0.14
N VAL A 362 -11.41 2.34 -0.78
CA VAL A 362 -10.88 3.61 -0.28
C VAL A 362 -11.45 4.00 1.09
N LEU A 363 -12.61 3.45 1.47
CA LEU A 363 -13.28 3.75 2.73
C LEU A 363 -12.77 2.90 3.91
N LYS A 364 -12.13 1.76 3.63
CA LYS A 364 -11.70 0.82 4.66
C LYS A 364 -10.32 0.26 4.33
N ARG A 365 -9.32 0.72 5.08
CA ARG A 365 -7.95 0.22 4.96
C ARG A 365 -7.85 -1.19 5.55
N PRO A 366 -7.43 -2.21 4.77
CA PRO A 366 -7.14 -3.53 5.32
C PRO A 366 -5.97 -3.50 6.32
N SER A 367 -5.95 -4.46 7.24
CA SER A 367 -4.89 -4.61 8.25
C SER A 367 -3.53 -4.86 7.62
N ASN A 368 -3.46 -5.75 6.62
CA ASN A 368 -2.27 -6.00 5.82
C ASN A 368 -2.41 -5.36 4.44
N ILE A 369 -2.29 -4.03 4.38
CA ILE A 369 -2.36 -3.26 3.13
C ILE A 369 -1.29 -3.69 2.11
N PHE A 370 -0.10 -4.07 2.56
CA PHE A 370 1.00 -4.46 1.67
C PHE A 370 0.67 -5.72 0.88
N LEU A 371 0.02 -6.70 1.51
CA LEU A 371 -0.45 -7.91 0.83
C LEU A 371 -1.45 -7.59 -0.28
N TYR A 372 -2.34 -6.61 -0.08
CA TYR A 372 -3.31 -6.21 -1.10
C TYR A 372 -2.61 -5.61 -2.33
N TYR A 373 -1.60 -4.75 -2.13
CA TYR A 373 -0.75 -4.26 -3.21
C TYR A 373 -0.01 -5.41 -3.92
N ALA A 374 0.62 -6.30 -3.16
CA ALA A 374 1.38 -7.45 -3.69
C ALA A 374 0.53 -8.36 -4.58
N LEU A 375 -0.66 -8.76 -4.11
CA LEU A 375 -1.53 -9.65 -4.87
C LEU A 375 -2.18 -8.95 -6.07
N SER A 376 -2.49 -7.66 -5.95
CA SER A 376 -2.98 -6.86 -7.08
C SER A 376 -1.93 -6.75 -8.18
N TYR A 377 -0.70 -6.43 -7.79
CA TYR A 377 0.46 -6.40 -8.68
C TYR A 377 0.71 -7.76 -9.33
N TYR A 378 0.65 -8.85 -8.56
CA TYR A 378 0.80 -10.21 -9.06
C TYR A 378 -0.20 -10.55 -10.17
N ILE A 379 -1.49 -10.21 -10.01
CA ILE A 379 -2.51 -10.47 -11.03
C ILE A 379 -2.18 -9.72 -12.32
N VAL A 380 -1.89 -8.42 -12.22
CA VAL A 380 -1.59 -7.59 -13.38
C VAL A 380 -0.28 -8.05 -14.05
N LEU A 381 0.74 -8.36 -13.28
CA LEU A 381 1.99 -8.92 -13.79
C LEU A 381 1.77 -10.25 -14.52
N THR A 382 0.98 -11.16 -13.94
CA THR A 382 0.69 -12.49 -14.51
C THR A 382 -0.03 -12.36 -15.85
N LEU A 383 -1.08 -11.54 -15.90
CA LEU A 383 -1.83 -11.32 -17.14
C LEU A 383 -0.96 -10.62 -18.19
N GLY A 384 -0.17 -9.60 -17.80
CA GLY A 384 0.80 -8.97 -18.68
C GLY A 384 1.77 -9.98 -19.30
N ASN A 385 2.41 -10.80 -18.47
CA ASN A 385 3.38 -11.81 -18.93
C ASN A 385 2.75 -12.82 -19.90
N ASN A 386 1.51 -13.23 -19.67
CA ASN A 386 0.85 -14.26 -20.46
C ASN A 386 0.33 -13.75 -21.82
N TYR A 387 -0.10 -12.48 -21.91
CA TYR A 387 -0.82 -11.99 -23.10
C TYR A 387 -0.08 -10.92 -23.91
N GLY A 388 1.13 -10.53 -23.52
CA GLY A 388 1.98 -9.61 -24.30
C GLY A 388 2.14 -8.20 -23.71
N ASN A 389 2.18 -8.10 -22.39
CA ASN A 389 2.54 -6.92 -21.60
C ASN A 389 1.74 -5.66 -22.00
N PHE A 390 2.43 -4.57 -22.38
CA PHE A 390 1.78 -3.30 -22.73
C PHE A 390 0.89 -3.41 -23.97
N THR A 391 1.19 -4.30 -24.92
CA THR A 391 0.32 -4.52 -26.09
C THR A 391 -1.00 -5.17 -25.68
N TYR A 392 -0.99 -6.08 -24.71
CA TYR A 392 -2.21 -6.63 -24.13
C TYR A 392 -3.01 -5.55 -23.41
N TYR A 393 -2.37 -4.80 -22.51
CA TYR A 393 -3.07 -3.76 -21.77
C TYR A 393 -3.60 -2.63 -22.66
N SER A 394 -2.91 -2.30 -23.75
CA SER A 394 -3.44 -1.37 -24.76
C SER A 394 -4.78 -1.87 -25.32
N LYS A 395 -4.89 -3.15 -25.68
CA LYS A 395 -6.17 -3.75 -26.10
C LYS A 395 -7.22 -3.70 -24.99
N VAL A 396 -6.84 -4.02 -23.74
CA VAL A 396 -7.74 -3.94 -22.58
C VAL A 396 -8.33 -2.54 -22.43
N PHE A 397 -7.49 -1.51 -22.39
CA PHE A 397 -7.96 -0.14 -22.21
C PHE A 397 -8.73 0.38 -23.42
N LYS A 398 -8.43 -0.10 -24.64
CA LYS A 398 -9.27 0.19 -25.81
C LYS A 398 -10.70 -0.33 -25.63
N VAL A 399 -10.86 -1.54 -25.08
CA VAL A 399 -12.17 -2.10 -24.73
C VAL A 399 -12.84 -1.27 -23.64
N ILE A 400 -12.13 -0.94 -22.56
CA ILE A 400 -12.67 -0.14 -21.44
C ILE A 400 -13.15 1.23 -21.92
N VAL A 401 -12.32 1.95 -22.68
CA VAL A 401 -12.68 3.27 -23.23
C VAL A 401 -13.90 3.19 -24.15
N SER A 402 -14.03 2.12 -24.94
CA SER A 402 -15.22 1.91 -25.79
C SER A 402 -16.51 1.69 -24.99
N LYS A 403 -16.41 1.20 -23.76
CA LYS A 403 -17.53 1.02 -22.81
C LYS A 403 -17.82 2.29 -22.00
N GLY A 404 -16.92 3.28 -22.03
CA GLY A 404 -17.04 4.58 -21.37
C GLY A 404 -16.63 4.57 -19.90
N GLU A 405 -17.14 3.62 -19.11
CA GLU A 405 -16.74 3.40 -17.72
C GLU A 405 -16.93 1.91 -17.36
N ILE A 406 -16.06 1.39 -16.49
CA ILE A 406 -16.23 0.09 -15.84
C ILE A 406 -16.27 0.27 -14.33
N ASN A 407 -17.23 -0.40 -13.70
CA ASN A 407 -17.58 -0.21 -12.30
C ASN A 407 -17.64 -1.53 -11.51
N THR A 408 -17.51 -2.69 -12.16
CA THR A 408 -17.57 -3.99 -11.48
C THR A 408 -16.45 -4.93 -11.91
N ASN A 409 -16.18 -5.95 -11.09
CA ASN A 409 -15.15 -6.95 -11.41
C ASN A 409 -15.53 -7.78 -12.64
N GLU A 410 -16.82 -8.00 -12.88
CA GLU A 410 -17.31 -8.70 -14.08
C GLU A 410 -17.03 -7.89 -15.35
N GLU A 411 -17.35 -6.59 -15.34
CA GLU A 411 -17.07 -5.71 -16.49
C GLU A 411 -15.56 -5.63 -16.80
N LEU A 412 -14.74 -5.64 -15.74
CA LEU A 412 -13.29 -5.69 -15.86
C LEU A 412 -12.81 -7.04 -16.42
N VAL A 413 -13.28 -8.16 -15.88
CA VAL A 413 -12.89 -9.51 -16.35
C VAL A 413 -13.35 -9.74 -17.79
N ASP A 414 -14.51 -9.22 -18.18
CA ASP A 414 -14.98 -9.22 -19.56
C ASP A 414 -14.01 -8.46 -20.49
N ALA A 415 -13.56 -7.27 -20.06
CA ALA A 415 -12.61 -6.48 -20.85
C ALA A 415 -11.23 -7.14 -20.96
N LEU A 416 -10.76 -7.76 -19.87
CA LEU A 416 -9.52 -8.54 -19.86
C LEU A 416 -9.62 -9.75 -20.81
N SER A 417 -10.73 -10.48 -20.74
CA SER A 417 -11.02 -11.65 -21.59
C SER A 417 -11.09 -11.29 -23.08
N GLU A 418 -11.81 -10.21 -23.41
CA GLU A 418 -11.93 -9.71 -24.79
C GLU A 418 -10.57 -9.35 -25.38
N ALA A 419 -9.70 -8.71 -24.60
CA ALA A 419 -8.35 -8.35 -25.03
C ALA A 419 -7.40 -9.56 -25.14
N ALA A 420 -7.60 -10.58 -24.31
CA ALA A 420 -6.82 -11.82 -24.31
C ALA A 420 -7.21 -12.73 -25.49
N GLY A 421 -8.44 -12.61 -25.99
CA GLY A 421 -8.99 -13.51 -27.01
C GLY A 421 -9.50 -14.83 -26.43
N GLU A 422 -9.58 -14.95 -25.11
CA GLU A 422 -10.12 -16.12 -24.40
C GLU A 422 -10.84 -15.74 -23.10
N ASP A 423 -11.65 -16.66 -22.57
CA ASP A 423 -12.49 -16.41 -21.39
C ASP A 423 -11.71 -16.61 -20.09
N LEU A 424 -11.38 -15.52 -19.38
CA LEU A 424 -10.61 -15.54 -18.14
C LEU A 424 -11.47 -15.78 -16.89
N THR A 425 -12.78 -15.98 -17.02
CA THR A 425 -13.69 -16.14 -15.88
C THR A 425 -13.25 -17.27 -14.95
N ASN A 426 -12.87 -18.43 -15.50
CA ASN A 426 -12.45 -19.57 -14.69
C ASN A 426 -11.15 -19.28 -13.92
N LEU A 427 -10.20 -18.57 -14.52
CA LEU A 427 -8.96 -18.16 -13.85
C LEU A 427 -9.26 -17.28 -12.64
N PHE A 428 -10.15 -16.30 -12.79
CA PHE A 428 -10.54 -15.43 -11.67
C PHE A 428 -11.34 -16.18 -10.59
N LEU A 429 -12.19 -17.13 -10.96
CA LEU A 429 -12.88 -18.01 -10.00
C LEU A 429 -11.90 -18.92 -9.24
N GLU A 430 -10.88 -19.45 -9.92
CA GLU A 430 -9.80 -20.21 -9.30
C GLU A 430 -9.02 -19.38 -8.30
N TRP A 431 -8.72 -18.12 -8.65
CA TRP A 431 -8.19 -17.11 -7.72
C TRP A 431 -9.17 -16.72 -6.62
N GLY A 432 -10.44 -17.11 -6.68
CA GLY A 432 -11.42 -16.86 -5.62
C GLY A 432 -12.15 -15.52 -5.72
N PHE A 433 -12.15 -14.88 -6.89
CA PHE A 433 -13.03 -13.74 -7.16
C PHE A 433 -14.49 -14.20 -7.18
N ARG A 434 -15.40 -13.30 -6.81
CA ARG A 434 -16.84 -13.55 -6.88
C ARG A 434 -17.37 -12.84 -8.12
N ILE A 435 -17.40 -13.57 -9.21
CA ILE A 435 -17.88 -13.09 -10.52
C ILE A 435 -18.86 -14.11 -11.08
N SER A 436 -19.90 -13.63 -11.76
CA SER A 436 -20.87 -14.53 -12.40
C SER A 436 -20.30 -15.18 -13.67
N LYS A 437 -20.59 -16.48 -13.88
CA LYS A 437 -20.32 -17.16 -15.16
C LYS A 437 -21.27 -16.74 -16.28
N THR A 438 -22.38 -16.06 -15.98
CA THR A 438 -23.36 -15.68 -16.99
C THR A 438 -22.93 -14.40 -17.69
N LYS A 439 -22.66 -14.48 -19.01
CA LYS A 439 -22.45 -13.32 -19.92
C LYS A 439 -23.69 -12.45 -20.14
N ALA A 440 -24.81 -12.80 -19.50
CA ALA A 440 -26.04 -12.03 -19.57
C ALA A 440 -25.81 -10.68 -18.87
N ARG A 441 -25.84 -9.58 -19.62
CA ARG A 441 -25.82 -8.24 -19.02
C ARG A 441 -27.10 -8.06 -18.22
N TYR A 442 -26.97 -7.67 -16.96
CA TYR A 442 -28.14 -7.36 -16.12
C TYR A 442 -29.06 -6.31 -16.76
N SER A 443 -28.50 -5.38 -17.55
CA SER A 443 -29.26 -4.42 -18.33
C SER A 443 -30.14 -5.04 -19.43
N ILE A 444 -29.72 -6.17 -20.02
CA ILE A 444 -30.55 -6.95 -20.96
C ILE A 444 -31.68 -7.63 -20.20
N ILE A 445 -31.40 -8.19 -19.02
CA ILE A 445 -32.41 -8.79 -18.14
C ILE A 445 -33.46 -7.73 -17.75
N LEU A 446 -33.02 -6.55 -17.28
CA LEU A 446 -33.93 -5.45 -16.95
C LEU A 446 -34.78 -5.00 -18.15
N LYS A 447 -34.23 -5.04 -19.36
CA LYS A 447 -34.94 -4.69 -20.59
C LYS A 447 -35.98 -5.75 -20.94
N GLU A 448 -35.63 -7.03 -20.88
CA GLU A 448 -36.56 -8.11 -21.21
C GLU A 448 -37.71 -8.23 -20.22
N TYR A 449 -37.44 -8.07 -18.93
CA TYR A 449 -38.49 -8.05 -17.92
C TYR A 449 -39.20 -6.68 -17.80
N LYS A 450 -38.90 -5.72 -18.70
CA LYS A 450 -39.48 -4.36 -18.71
C LYS A 450 -39.32 -3.59 -17.38
N VAL A 451 -38.35 -3.99 -16.56
CA VAL A 451 -38.03 -3.39 -15.24
C VAL A 451 -37.24 -2.09 -15.41
N ASN A 452 -36.62 -1.87 -16.57
CA ASN A 452 -35.86 -0.66 -16.88
C ASN A 452 -36.65 0.65 -16.67
N ARG A 453 -37.98 0.64 -16.82
CA ARG A 453 -38.86 1.80 -16.61
C ARG A 453 -39.01 2.22 -15.14
N ILE A 454 -38.66 1.34 -14.21
CA ILE A 454 -38.73 1.58 -12.76
C ILE A 454 -37.43 2.26 -12.28
N PHE A 455 -36.33 2.04 -13.00
CA PHE A 455 -35.00 2.51 -12.64
C PHE A 455 -34.86 4.04 -12.81
N GLY A 456 -34.52 4.75 -11.73
CA GLY A 456 -34.26 6.20 -11.75
C GLY A 456 -35.50 7.10 -11.74
N SER A 457 -36.70 6.53 -11.64
CA SER A 457 -37.93 7.32 -11.48
C SER A 457 -38.14 7.72 -10.02
N SER A 458 -38.37 9.02 -9.78
CA SER A 458 -38.68 9.58 -8.45
C SER A 458 -39.95 8.98 -7.82
N ASN A 459 -40.78 8.32 -8.63
CA ASN A 459 -42.03 7.71 -8.18
C ASN A 459 -41.83 6.33 -7.53
N TYR A 460 -40.63 5.73 -7.58
CA TYR A 460 -40.38 4.35 -7.15
C TYR A 460 -39.11 4.17 -6.29
N ASN A 461 -38.96 4.99 -5.24
CA ASN A 461 -37.76 4.98 -4.39
C ASN A 461 -37.46 3.60 -3.72
N TYR A 462 -38.49 2.86 -3.30
CA TYR A 462 -38.30 1.53 -2.70
C TYR A 462 -37.95 0.45 -3.73
N ALA A 463 -38.60 0.48 -4.90
CA ALA A 463 -38.29 -0.43 -5.98
C ALA A 463 -36.87 -0.21 -6.51
N SER A 464 -36.41 1.04 -6.57
CA SER A 464 -35.05 1.38 -6.97
C SER A 464 -33.98 0.75 -6.06
N LYS A 465 -34.21 0.75 -4.73
CA LYS A 465 -33.33 0.04 -3.78
C LYS A 465 -33.31 -1.47 -4.01
N PHE A 466 -34.47 -2.08 -4.29
CA PHE A 466 -34.51 -3.51 -4.60
C PHE A 466 -33.87 -3.85 -5.94
N ILE A 467 -33.96 -2.99 -6.96
CA ILE A 467 -33.20 -3.21 -8.21
C ILE A 467 -31.70 -3.11 -7.95
N GLU A 468 -31.24 -2.21 -7.07
CA GLU A 468 -29.83 -2.12 -6.67
C GLU A 468 -29.38 -3.38 -5.91
N CYS A 469 -30.17 -3.88 -4.95
CA CYS A 469 -29.91 -5.15 -4.28
C CYS A 469 -29.90 -6.33 -5.27
N SER A 470 -30.84 -6.36 -6.21
CA SER A 470 -30.92 -7.38 -7.26
C SER A 470 -29.71 -7.34 -8.20
N LYS A 471 -29.26 -6.14 -8.56
CA LYS A 471 -28.05 -5.90 -9.36
C LYS A 471 -26.82 -6.42 -8.61
N ASN A 472 -26.69 -6.09 -7.33
CA ASN A 472 -25.57 -6.55 -6.50
C ASN A 472 -25.56 -8.08 -6.33
N ALA A 473 -26.72 -8.69 -6.10
CA ALA A 473 -26.86 -10.14 -6.01
C ALA A 473 -26.58 -10.83 -7.35
N PHE A 474 -27.03 -10.24 -8.47
CA PHE A 474 -26.76 -10.74 -9.82
C PHE A 474 -25.26 -10.81 -10.09
N TYR A 475 -24.56 -9.71 -9.85
CA TYR A 475 -23.11 -9.62 -10.06
C TYR A 475 -22.34 -10.47 -9.04
N SER A 476 -22.85 -10.62 -7.81
CA SER A 476 -22.27 -11.54 -6.82
C SER A 476 -22.45 -13.03 -7.14
N GLY A 477 -23.13 -13.37 -8.24
CA GLY A 477 -23.40 -14.76 -8.66
C GLY A 477 -24.57 -15.43 -7.90
N GLU A 478 -25.26 -14.68 -7.04
CA GLU A 478 -26.41 -15.15 -6.26
C GLU A 478 -27.70 -14.99 -7.08
N LEU A 479 -27.83 -15.76 -8.16
CA LEU A 479 -28.91 -15.61 -9.15
C LEU A 479 -30.32 -15.71 -8.55
N ILE A 480 -30.55 -16.61 -7.60
CA ILE A 480 -31.84 -16.74 -6.91
C ILE A 480 -32.16 -15.49 -6.10
N GLN A 481 -31.16 -14.95 -5.40
CA GLN A 481 -31.32 -13.74 -4.59
C GLN A 481 -31.49 -12.48 -5.46
N SER A 482 -30.86 -12.46 -6.62
CA SER A 482 -31.12 -11.46 -7.66
C SER A 482 -32.57 -11.50 -8.11
N LEU A 483 -33.07 -12.67 -8.54
CA LEU A 483 -34.46 -12.83 -8.98
C LEU A 483 -35.45 -12.47 -7.87
N TYR A 484 -35.14 -12.82 -6.61
CA TYR A 484 -35.94 -12.45 -5.44
C TYR A 484 -36.05 -10.92 -5.26
N PHE A 485 -34.92 -10.21 -5.29
CA PHE A 485 -34.93 -8.75 -5.19
C PHE A 485 -35.58 -8.09 -6.41
N MET A 486 -35.46 -8.68 -7.60
CA MET A 486 -36.16 -8.21 -8.80
C MET A 486 -37.68 -8.34 -8.65
N ALA A 487 -38.16 -9.45 -8.09
CA ALA A 487 -39.58 -9.64 -7.77
C ALA A 487 -40.06 -8.61 -6.73
N LEU A 488 -39.27 -8.36 -5.67
CA LEU A 488 -39.58 -7.32 -4.69
C LEU A 488 -39.62 -5.92 -5.30
N ALA A 489 -38.73 -5.62 -6.25
CA ALA A 489 -38.79 -4.36 -6.99
C ALA A 489 -40.08 -4.23 -7.79
N PHE A 490 -40.54 -5.31 -8.43
CA PHE A 490 -41.80 -5.34 -9.17
C PHE A 490 -43.01 -5.09 -8.24
N ILE A 491 -43.04 -5.76 -7.09
CA ILE A 491 -44.08 -5.59 -6.07
C ILE A 491 -44.09 -4.15 -5.55
N ALA A 492 -42.91 -3.59 -5.26
CA ALA A 492 -42.76 -2.23 -4.75
C ALA A 492 -43.12 -1.15 -5.80
N ALA A 493 -42.92 -1.42 -7.09
CA ALA A 493 -43.28 -0.51 -8.18
C ALA A 493 -44.77 -0.57 -8.52
N TYR A 494 -45.42 -1.71 -8.30
CA TYR A 494 -46.83 -1.93 -8.61
C TYR A 494 -47.53 -2.61 -7.43
N PRO A 495 -47.87 -1.91 -6.35
CA PRO A 495 -48.51 -2.51 -5.17
C PRO A 495 -49.84 -3.21 -5.50
N ASN A 496 -50.54 -2.79 -6.55
CA ASN A 496 -51.75 -3.49 -7.05
C ASN A 496 -51.45 -4.88 -7.66
N SER A 497 -50.18 -5.19 -7.96
CA SER A 497 -49.74 -6.53 -8.37
C SER A 497 -49.68 -7.53 -7.22
N ILE A 498 -49.77 -7.08 -5.95
CA ILE A 498 -49.93 -7.96 -4.78
C ILE A 498 -51.20 -8.80 -4.93
N ILE A 499 -52.27 -8.23 -5.49
CA ILE A 499 -53.53 -8.94 -5.73
C ILE A 499 -53.32 -10.03 -6.80
N VAL A 500 -52.57 -9.73 -7.85
CA VAL A 500 -52.26 -10.69 -8.93
C VAL A 500 -51.30 -11.78 -8.44
N ALA A 501 -50.27 -11.43 -7.66
CA ALA A 501 -49.34 -12.38 -7.06
C ALA A 501 -50.02 -13.27 -6.02
N ALA A 502 -50.92 -12.72 -5.19
CA ALA A 502 -51.74 -13.48 -4.26
C ALA A 502 -52.71 -14.42 -5.01
N LEU A 503 -53.29 -13.97 -6.12
CA LEU A 503 -54.13 -14.81 -6.98
C LEU A 503 -53.33 -15.93 -7.65
N ILE A 504 -52.11 -15.68 -8.11
CA ILE A 504 -51.24 -16.71 -8.70
C ILE A 504 -50.83 -17.73 -7.63
N ILE A 505 -50.43 -17.29 -6.44
CA ILE A 505 -50.11 -18.18 -5.31
C ILE A 505 -51.34 -19.00 -4.90
N LEU A 506 -52.52 -18.39 -4.86
CA LEU A 506 -53.78 -19.07 -4.55
C LEU A 506 -54.15 -20.11 -5.63
N VAL A 507 -53.99 -19.78 -6.91
CA VAL A 507 -54.24 -20.70 -8.03
C VAL A 507 -53.26 -21.86 -8.01
N ILE A 508 -51.97 -21.61 -7.74
CA ILE A 508 -50.96 -22.66 -7.59
C ILE A 508 -51.30 -23.55 -6.38
N TYR A 509 -51.66 -22.96 -5.24
CA TYR A 509 -52.07 -23.70 -4.04
C TYR A 509 -53.29 -24.58 -4.29
N ILE A 510 -54.33 -24.06 -4.95
CA ILE A 510 -55.54 -24.83 -5.32
C ILE A 510 -55.20 -25.94 -6.31
N SER A 511 -54.34 -25.66 -7.30
CA SER A 511 -53.95 -26.64 -8.32
C SER A 511 -53.18 -27.81 -7.71
N VAL A 512 -52.22 -27.53 -6.82
CA VAL A 512 -51.45 -28.55 -6.07
C VAL A 512 -52.37 -29.39 -5.18
N ARG A 513 -53.33 -28.76 -4.50
CA ARG A 513 -54.28 -29.48 -3.65
C ARG A 513 -55.30 -30.33 -4.42
N MET A 514 -55.66 -29.92 -5.64
CA MET A 514 -56.54 -30.71 -6.50
C MET A 514 -55.82 -31.92 -7.10
N THR A 515 -54.52 -31.82 -7.39
CA THR A 515 -53.71 -32.98 -7.79
C THR A 515 -53.53 -33.99 -6.65
N GLU A 516 -53.40 -33.55 -5.40
CA GLU A 516 -53.29 -34.44 -4.24
C GLU A 516 -54.61 -35.19 -3.92
N ASN A 517 -55.77 -34.62 -4.26
CA ASN A 517 -57.08 -35.27 -4.03
C ASN A 517 -57.50 -36.25 -5.14
N HIS A 518 -56.84 -36.26 -6.30
CA HIS A 518 -57.14 -37.19 -7.39
C HIS A 518 -56.34 -38.50 -7.35
N GLU A 519 -55.36 -38.65 -6.45
CA GLU A 519 -54.61 -39.90 -6.27
C GLU A 519 -55.22 -40.86 -5.22
N TYR A 520 -56.40 -40.55 -4.67
CA TYR A 520 -57.08 -41.37 -3.67
C TYR A 520 -58.55 -41.70 -4.02
N GLU A 521 -58.79 -42.21 -5.24
CA GLU A 521 -59.97 -43.06 -5.49
C GLU A 521 -59.50 -44.50 -5.77
N PRO A 522 -59.78 -45.48 -4.90
CA PRO A 522 -59.40 -46.86 -5.15
C PRO A 522 -60.26 -47.46 -6.27
N GLN A 523 -59.61 -47.95 -7.32
CA GLN A 523 -60.23 -48.74 -8.39
C GLN A 523 -60.95 -49.97 -7.80
N LYS A 524 -62.25 -50.10 -8.09
CA LYS A 524 -62.99 -51.35 -7.94
C LYS A 524 -62.42 -52.39 -8.92
N LEU A 525 -61.94 -53.50 -8.37
CA LEU A 525 -61.63 -54.72 -9.10
C LEU A 525 -62.92 -55.31 -9.70
N GLU A 526 -62.97 -55.42 -11.03
CA GLU A 526 -63.91 -56.29 -11.73
C GLU A 526 -63.42 -57.74 -11.63
N GLU A 527 -64.24 -58.60 -11.01
CA GLU A 527 -64.11 -60.05 -11.11
C GLU A 527 -64.43 -60.50 -12.54
N THR A 528 -63.45 -61.08 -13.22
CA THR A 528 -63.67 -61.87 -14.43
C THR A 528 -63.66 -63.35 -14.09
N SER A 529 -64.64 -64.03 -14.62
CA SER A 529 -64.93 -65.46 -14.53
C SER A 529 -63.97 -66.30 -15.37
N GLY A 530 -63.67 -67.52 -14.90
CA GLY A 530 -63.43 -68.65 -15.80
C GLY A 530 -62.31 -69.62 -15.40
N THR A 531 -62.75 -70.82 -15.00
CA THR A 531 -62.09 -72.15 -14.99
C THR A 531 -60.98 -72.44 -14.00
#